data_AF-A0A6A4ZB91-F1
#
_entry.id   AF-A0A6A4ZB91-F1
#
_cell.length_a   1.000
_cell.length_b   1.000
_cell.length_c   1.000
_cell.angle_alpha   90.00
_cell.angle_beta   90.00
_cell.angle_gamma   90.00
#
_symmetry.space_group_name_H-M   'P 1'
#
loop_
_entity.id
_entity.type
_entity.pdbx_description
1 polymer ?
#
loop_
_entity_poly.entity_id
_entity_poly.type
_entity_poly.pdbx_seq_one_letter_code
_entity_poly.pdbx_strand_id
1 'polypeptide(L)'
;MSHRIDPKKTRVVCPVPSCKTKWITLSNRSTHYGTHKNHDGSLPSYSDRLYREMAAVDHEAFFDHWKVHLHDSPNYVGSPATDGYDSVVTAIEETGVSANDAMFGMIEFVCRKLGGNPGAMVREYARAKNLTTTEEPDDQPEEEIAQTTHVAAGAPIVRAVLQRSTKCPKKN
;
A
#
# COMPACT_ATOMS: atom_id res chain seq x y z
N MET A 1 0.66 20.27 33.56
CA MET A 1 0.24 18.88 33.27
C MET A 1 0.76 18.54 31.88
N SER A 2 1.72 17.62 31.78
CA SER A 2 2.20 17.16 30.47
C SER A 2 1.11 16.27 29.87
N HIS A 3 0.38 16.77 28.86
CA HIS A 3 -0.59 15.97 28.15
C HIS A 3 0.16 14.85 27.44
N ARG A 4 0.10 13.64 28.00
CA ARG A 4 0.72 12.46 27.41
C ARG A 4 0.13 12.26 26.00
N ILE A 5 0.98 12.38 24.99
CA ILE A 5 0.61 12.13 23.60
C ILE A 5 0.30 10.63 23.46
N ASP A 6 -0.90 10.31 23.00
CA ASP A 6 -1.28 8.95 22.64
C ASP A 6 -0.78 8.62 21.22
N PRO A 7 0.17 7.66 21.07
CA PRO A 7 0.75 7.32 19.78
C PRO A 7 -0.20 6.57 18.84
N LYS A 8 -1.32 6.04 19.35
CA LYS A 8 -2.33 5.33 18.54
C LYS A 8 -3.30 6.27 17.82
N LYS A 9 -3.36 7.53 18.24
CA LYS A 9 -4.29 8.50 17.65
C LYS A 9 -3.71 9.07 16.37
N THR A 10 -4.43 8.87 15.27
CA THR A 10 -4.10 9.49 13.98
C THR A 10 -4.01 11.00 14.11
N ARG A 11 -2.93 11.56 13.58
CA ARG A 11 -2.64 12.99 13.59
C ARG A 11 -2.71 13.56 12.18
N VAL A 12 -3.14 14.81 12.06
CA VAL A 12 -3.19 15.58 10.82
C VAL A 12 -2.55 16.94 11.01
N VAL A 13 -2.15 17.58 9.90
CA VAL A 13 -1.54 18.91 9.91
C VAL A 13 -2.61 19.98 9.74
N CYS A 14 -2.64 20.92 10.67
CA CYS A 14 -3.49 22.10 10.60
C CYS A 14 -3.11 22.97 9.40
N PRO A 15 -4.09 23.41 8.58
CA PRO A 15 -3.81 24.21 7.38
C PRO A 15 -3.39 25.66 7.68
N VAL A 16 -3.55 26.14 8.92
CA VAL A 16 -3.22 27.51 9.31
C VAL A 16 -1.72 27.63 9.58
N PRO A 17 -0.93 28.37 8.79
CA PRO A 17 0.54 28.34 8.86
C PRO A 17 1.14 28.75 10.21
N SER A 18 0.47 29.65 10.93
CA SER A 18 0.91 30.16 12.24
C SER A 18 0.32 29.38 13.42
N CYS A 19 -0.34 28.25 13.17
CA CYS A 19 -0.95 27.45 14.23
C CYS A 19 0.12 26.85 15.16
N LYS A 20 0.15 27.33 16.42
CA LYS A 20 1.05 26.81 17.46
C LYS A 20 0.81 25.34 17.79
N THR A 21 -0.40 24.84 17.55
CA THR A 21 -0.81 23.44 17.77
C THR A 21 -1.02 22.73 16.43
N LYS A 22 -0.05 22.84 15.51
CA LYS A 22 -0.18 22.37 14.13
C LYS A 22 -0.50 20.88 13.97
N TRP A 23 -0.07 20.01 14.88
CA TRP A 23 -0.36 18.58 14.82
C TRP A 23 -1.52 18.23 15.74
N ILE A 24 -2.67 17.95 15.15
CA ILE A 24 -3.91 17.72 15.89
C ILE A 24 -4.42 16.31 15.63
N THR A 25 -5.29 15.81 16.49
CA THR A 25 -5.90 14.50 16.28
C THR A 25 -6.98 14.58 15.22
N LEU A 26 -7.14 13.51 14.44
CA LEU A 26 -8.19 13.43 13.41
C LEU A 26 -9.59 13.76 13.97
N SER A 27 -9.88 13.31 15.19
CA SER A 27 -11.17 13.49 15.86
C SER A 27 -11.46 14.91 16.37
N ASN A 28 -10.45 15.78 16.54
CA ASN A 28 -10.66 17.14 17.06
C ASN A 28 -10.46 18.25 16.00
N ARG A 29 -10.29 17.88 14.73
CA ARG A 29 -9.95 18.82 13.64
C ARG A 29 -11.01 19.89 13.35
N SER A 30 -12.30 19.54 13.46
CA SER A 30 -13.39 20.49 13.26
C SER A 30 -13.43 21.53 14.37
N THR A 31 -13.45 21.09 15.63
CA THR A 31 -13.43 21.98 16.80
C THR A 31 -12.18 22.85 16.83
N HIS A 32 -11.01 22.28 16.49
CA HIS A 32 -9.77 23.03 16.38
C HIS A 32 -9.84 24.11 15.28
N TYR A 33 -10.35 23.78 14.10
CA TYR A 33 -10.47 24.77 13.02
C TYR A 33 -11.42 25.91 13.37
N GLY A 34 -12.49 25.59 14.13
CA GLY A 34 -13.43 26.59 14.63
C GLY A 34 -12.77 27.70 15.45
N THR A 35 -11.70 27.40 16.21
CA THR A 35 -11.00 28.45 16.96
C THR A 35 -10.31 29.44 16.04
N HIS A 36 -9.69 28.97 14.95
CA HIS A 36 -9.10 29.85 13.93
C HIS A 36 -10.17 30.67 13.24
N LYS A 37 -11.26 30.05 12.79
CA LYS A 37 -12.36 30.74 12.10
C LYS A 37 -13.05 31.81 12.95
N ASN A 38 -13.13 31.60 14.27
CA ASN A 38 -13.68 32.57 15.21
C ASN A 38 -12.75 33.77 15.45
N HIS A 39 -11.44 33.58 15.30
CA HIS A 39 -10.46 34.66 15.40
C HIS A 39 -10.23 35.39 14.07
N ASP A 40 -10.32 34.66 12.95
CA ASP A 40 -10.16 35.18 11.61
C ASP A 40 -11.33 34.74 10.72
N GLY A 41 -12.29 35.66 10.57
CA GLY A 41 -13.48 35.46 9.75
C GLY A 41 -13.19 35.30 8.26
N SER A 42 -11.97 35.62 7.78
CA SER A 42 -11.60 35.48 6.38
C SER A 42 -11.30 34.04 5.95
N LEU A 43 -11.01 33.16 6.91
CA LEU A 43 -10.73 31.75 6.64
C LEU A 43 -11.96 31.06 6.02
N PRO A 44 -11.80 30.07 5.12
CA PRO A 44 -12.93 29.36 4.54
C PRO A 44 -13.72 28.59 5.61
N SER A 45 -14.97 28.26 5.32
CA SER A 45 -15.76 27.34 6.15
C SER A 45 -15.05 26.00 6.28
N TYR A 46 -15.25 25.34 7.42
CA TYR A 46 -14.65 24.03 7.68
C TYR A 46 -15.03 22.99 6.60
N SER A 47 -14.04 22.23 6.16
CA SER A 47 -14.21 21.02 5.36
C SER A 47 -13.11 20.03 5.73
N ASP A 48 -13.43 18.73 5.72
CA ASP A 48 -12.46 17.67 5.98
C ASP A 48 -11.26 17.74 5.02
N ARG A 49 -11.48 18.21 3.79
CA ARG A 49 -10.45 18.35 2.75
C ARG A 49 -9.41 19.44 3.05
N LEU A 50 -9.66 20.31 4.03
CA LEU A 50 -8.68 21.33 4.44
C LEU A 50 -7.48 20.70 5.14
N TYR A 51 -7.66 19.54 5.77
CA TYR A 51 -6.61 18.86 6.49
C TYR A 51 -5.90 17.88 5.59
N ARG A 52 -4.57 17.98 5.56
CA ARG A 52 -3.72 16.96 4.94
C ARG A 52 -3.24 15.96 5.98
N GLU A 53 -3.07 14.73 5.52
CA GLU A 53 -2.32 13.72 6.25
C GLU A 53 -0.88 14.20 6.50
N MET A 54 -0.28 13.68 7.57
CA MET A 54 1.12 13.96 7.86
C MET A 54 2.01 13.28 6.82
N ALA A 55 2.86 14.07 6.15
CA ALA A 55 3.89 13.52 5.29
C ALA A 55 5.05 12.98 6.16
N ALA A 56 5.98 12.22 5.56
CA ALA A 56 7.16 11.70 6.27
C ALA A 56 7.92 12.80 7.04
N VAL A 57 8.11 13.97 6.42
CA VAL A 57 8.74 15.15 7.04
C VAL A 57 7.95 15.68 8.25
N ASP A 58 6.62 15.57 8.25
CA ASP A 58 5.80 15.98 9.37
C ASP A 58 5.91 14.98 10.53
N HIS A 59 6.00 13.68 10.23
CA HIS A 59 6.23 12.63 11.21
C HIS A 59 7.60 12.77 11.89
N GLU A 60 8.65 13.08 11.13
CA GLU A 60 9.98 13.38 11.67
C GLU A 60 9.94 14.61 12.58
N ALA A 61 9.38 15.72 12.11
CA ALA A 61 9.27 16.94 12.91
C ALA A 61 8.39 16.75 14.16
N PHE A 62 7.36 15.90 14.09
CA PHE A 62 6.54 15.54 15.24
C PHE A 62 7.35 14.75 16.26
N PHE A 63 8.11 13.75 15.80
CA PHE A 63 9.00 12.97 16.66
C PHE A 63 10.05 13.86 17.31
N ASP A 64 10.66 14.79 16.57
CA ASP A 64 11.66 15.70 17.13
C ASP A 64 11.11 16.58 18.24
N HIS A 65 9.86 17.02 18.10
CA HIS A 65 9.20 17.87 19.08
C HIS A 65 8.73 17.10 20.32
N TRP A 66 8.09 15.95 20.13
CA TRP A 66 7.40 15.22 21.21
C TRP A 66 8.16 13.99 21.72
N LYS A 67 9.18 13.53 20.98
CA LYS A 67 9.90 12.27 21.21
C LYS A 67 8.96 11.06 21.32
N VAL A 68 7.93 11.05 20.47
CA VAL A 68 6.91 9.98 20.36
C VAL A 68 6.78 9.57 18.90
N HIS A 69 6.96 8.28 18.62
CA HIS A 69 6.62 7.72 17.32
C HIS A 69 5.11 7.41 17.26
N LEU A 70 4.43 7.95 16.27
CA LEU A 70 3.02 7.63 16.01
C LEU A 70 2.93 6.26 15.32
N HIS A 71 1.93 5.45 15.66
CA HIS A 71 1.77 4.10 15.09
C HIS A 71 1.45 4.12 13.58
N ASP A 72 0.86 5.21 13.10
CA ASP A 72 0.58 5.43 11.68
C ASP A 72 1.78 6.05 10.93
N SER A 73 2.88 6.35 11.64
CA SER A 73 4.09 6.85 11.00
C SER A 73 4.69 5.78 10.09
N PRO A 74 5.13 6.15 8.87
CA PRO A 74 5.90 5.23 8.03
C PRO A 74 7.23 4.82 8.67
N ASN A 75 7.71 5.58 9.65
CA ASN A 75 8.96 5.34 10.37
C ASN A 75 8.75 4.65 11.74
N TYR A 76 7.56 4.11 12.03
CA TYR A 76 7.27 3.45 13.31
C TYR A 76 7.92 2.07 13.40
N VAL A 77 9.00 1.96 14.17
CA VAL A 77 9.65 0.68 14.52
C VAL A 77 8.80 -0.02 15.58
N GLY A 78 8.15 -1.14 15.20
CA GLY A 78 7.23 -1.91 16.05
C GLY A 78 5.82 -2.08 15.48
N SER A 79 5.58 -1.70 14.23
CA SER A 79 4.36 -2.12 13.54
C SER A 79 4.52 -3.60 13.14
N PRO A 80 3.46 -4.42 13.13
CA PRO A 80 3.54 -5.77 12.58
C PRO A 80 4.10 -5.82 11.15
N ALA A 81 3.99 -4.72 10.41
CA ALA A 81 4.55 -4.57 9.07
C ALA A 81 6.07 -4.37 9.08
N THR A 82 6.62 -3.55 9.99
CA THR A 82 8.08 -3.36 10.14
C THR A 82 8.74 -4.59 10.76
N ASP A 83 8.11 -5.19 11.77
CA ASP A 83 8.63 -6.39 12.42
C ASP A 83 8.61 -7.59 11.46
N GLY A 84 7.55 -7.70 10.65
CA GLY A 84 7.46 -8.68 9.57
C GLY A 84 8.48 -8.43 8.46
N TYR A 85 8.72 -7.18 8.09
CA TYR A 85 9.74 -6.81 7.11
C TYR A 85 11.14 -7.16 7.58
N ASP A 86 11.52 -6.74 8.79
CA ASP A 86 12.85 -7.00 9.37
C ASP A 86 13.10 -8.51 9.53
N SER A 87 12.06 -9.27 9.89
CA SER A 87 12.12 -10.74 9.95
C SER A 87 12.38 -11.37 8.57
N VAL A 88 11.72 -10.90 7.51
CA VAL A 88 11.94 -11.38 6.14
C VAL A 88 13.34 -10.99 5.64
N VAL A 89 13.81 -9.78 5.93
CA VAL A 89 15.17 -9.33 5.58
C VAL A 89 16.22 -10.18 6.28
N THR A 90 16.06 -10.40 7.59
CA THR A 90 16.97 -11.27 8.37
C THR A 90 17.01 -12.68 7.78
N ALA A 91 15.85 -13.27 7.46
CA ALA A 91 15.80 -14.60 6.86
C ALA A 91 16.47 -14.67 5.48
N ILE A 92 16.35 -13.61 4.66
CA ILE A 92 17.04 -13.49 3.37
C ILE A 92 18.56 -13.47 3.58
N GLU A 93 19.05 -12.68 4.54
CA GLU A 93 20.48 -12.58 4.86
C GLU A 93 21.04 -13.90 5.40
N GLU A 94 20.30 -14.57 6.28
CA GLU A 94 20.68 -15.86 6.85
C GLU A 94 20.72 -17.00 5.83
N THR A 95 19.80 -16.99 4.87
CA THR A 95 19.64 -18.09 3.90
C THR A 95 20.32 -17.84 2.56
N GLY A 96 20.68 -16.59 2.25
CA GLY A 96 21.21 -16.18 0.95
C GLY A 96 20.19 -16.26 -0.19
N VAL A 97 18.91 -16.44 0.11
CA VAL A 97 17.82 -16.46 -0.89
C VAL A 97 17.63 -15.05 -1.44
N SER A 98 17.45 -14.90 -2.76
CA SER A 98 17.22 -13.58 -3.33
C SER A 98 15.87 -13.01 -2.88
N ALA A 99 15.74 -11.68 -2.81
CA ALA A 99 14.47 -11.04 -2.47
C ALA A 99 13.33 -11.44 -3.45
N ASN A 100 13.66 -11.64 -4.73
CA ASN A 100 12.69 -12.11 -5.72
C ASN A 100 12.22 -13.53 -5.43
N ASP A 101 13.14 -14.45 -5.11
CA ASP A 101 12.79 -15.83 -4.78
C ASP A 101 11.99 -15.93 -3.47
N ALA A 102 12.33 -15.09 -2.48
CA ALA A 102 11.56 -14.98 -1.25
C ALA A 102 10.12 -14.51 -1.52
N MET A 103 9.94 -13.49 -2.37
CA MET A 103 8.60 -13.04 -2.77
C MET A 103 7.80 -14.12 -3.50
N PHE A 104 8.41 -14.81 -4.48
CA PHE A 104 7.73 -15.91 -5.18
C PHE A 104 7.40 -17.08 -4.25
N GLY A 105 8.30 -17.42 -3.33
CA GLY A 105 8.05 -18.44 -2.31
C GLY A 105 6.89 -18.10 -1.38
N MET A 106 6.80 -16.83 -0.95
CA MET A 106 5.66 -16.33 -0.15
C MET A 106 4.35 -16.39 -0.93
N ILE A 107 4.35 -16.00 -2.22
CA ILE A 107 3.18 -16.10 -3.11
C ILE A 107 2.74 -17.55 -3.27
N GLU A 108 3.68 -18.46 -3.53
CA GLU A 108 3.40 -19.89 -3.68
C GLU A 108 2.83 -20.47 -2.38
N PHE A 109 3.39 -20.10 -1.23
CA PHE A 109 2.88 -20.53 0.07
C PHE A 109 1.44 -20.06 0.29
N VAL A 110 1.13 -18.79 0.01
CA VAL A 110 -0.24 -18.26 0.12
C VAL A 110 -1.20 -19.02 -0.80
N CYS A 111 -0.84 -19.23 -2.07
CA CYS A 111 -1.68 -19.95 -3.03
C CYS A 111 -1.88 -21.42 -2.65
N ARG A 112 -0.79 -22.14 -2.39
CA ARG A 112 -0.81 -23.61 -2.27
C ARG A 112 -1.08 -24.12 -0.87
N LYS A 113 -0.67 -23.38 0.16
CA LYS A 113 -0.78 -23.82 1.56
C LYS A 113 -1.96 -23.16 2.27
N LEU A 114 -2.22 -21.89 1.96
CA LEU A 114 -3.31 -21.14 2.59
C LEU A 114 -4.56 -21.01 1.71
N GLY A 115 -4.50 -21.40 0.43
CA GLY A 115 -5.62 -21.28 -0.51
C GLY A 115 -6.00 -19.82 -0.81
N GLY A 116 -5.08 -18.88 -0.60
CA GLY A 116 -5.30 -17.45 -0.78
C GLY A 116 -5.23 -17.01 -2.25
N ASN A 117 -5.68 -15.78 -2.52
CA ASN A 117 -5.57 -15.13 -3.83
C ASN A 117 -4.64 -13.91 -3.72
N PRO A 118 -3.34 -14.04 -4.02
CA PRO A 118 -2.37 -12.95 -3.90
C PRO A 118 -2.75 -11.72 -4.73
N GLY A 119 -3.36 -11.90 -5.90
CA GLY A 119 -3.83 -10.79 -6.72
C GLY A 119 -4.95 -9.98 -6.05
N ALA A 120 -5.86 -10.65 -5.33
CA ALA A 120 -6.87 -9.97 -4.53
C ALA A 120 -6.24 -9.20 -3.36
N MET A 121 -5.26 -9.79 -2.67
CA MET A 121 -4.53 -9.14 -1.57
C MET A 121 -3.80 -7.87 -2.03
N VAL A 122 -3.10 -7.92 -3.18
CA VAL A 122 -2.41 -6.75 -3.75
C VAL A 122 -3.41 -5.65 -4.12
N ARG A 123 -4.55 -6.00 -4.74
CA ARG A 123 -5.61 -5.02 -5.07
C ARG A 123 -6.23 -4.39 -3.84
N GLU A 124 -6.49 -5.18 -2.79
CA GLU A 124 -7.02 -4.68 -1.53
C GLU A 124 -6.02 -3.72 -0.85
N TYR A 125 -4.74 -4.08 -0.82
CA TYR A 125 -3.67 -3.21 -0.33
C TYR A 125 -3.59 -1.90 -1.12
N ALA A 126 -3.63 -1.97 -2.46
CA ALA A 126 -3.60 -0.79 -3.32
C ALA A 126 -4.79 0.15 -3.06
N ARG A 127 -6.00 -0.41 -2.91
CA ARG A 127 -7.19 0.37 -2.51
C ARG A 127 -7.03 1.00 -1.14
N ALA A 128 -6.58 0.23 -0.14
CA ALA A 128 -6.40 0.73 1.22
C ALA A 128 -5.36 1.86 1.31
N LYS A 129 -4.39 1.88 0.39
CA LYS A 129 -3.35 2.92 0.29
C LYS A 129 -3.65 4.02 -0.72
N ASN A 130 -4.84 4.02 -1.33
CA ASN A 130 -5.22 4.97 -2.39
C ASN A 130 -4.15 5.08 -3.50
N LEU A 131 -3.46 3.98 -3.79
CA LEU A 131 -2.51 3.94 -4.90
C LEU A 131 -3.33 3.99 -6.19
N THR A 132 -3.18 5.04 -6.98
CA THR A 132 -3.80 5.13 -8.30
C THR A 132 -3.22 4.03 -9.17
N THR A 133 -3.96 2.94 -9.32
CA THR A 133 -3.85 2.10 -10.52
C THR A 133 -4.22 3.01 -11.67
N THR A 134 -3.26 3.30 -12.55
CA THR A 134 -3.52 3.99 -13.81
C THR A 134 -4.71 3.29 -14.47
N GLU A 135 -5.84 3.98 -14.56
CA GLU A 135 -6.93 3.57 -15.42
C GLU A 135 -6.38 3.62 -16.86
N GLU A 136 -6.30 2.49 -17.53
CA GLU A 136 -6.57 2.48 -18.96
C GLU A 136 -8.07 2.22 -19.10
N PRO A 137 -8.86 3.18 -19.63
CA PRO A 137 -10.08 2.84 -20.31
C PRO A 137 -9.76 2.73 -21.81
N ASP A 138 -10.07 1.60 -22.41
CA ASP A 138 -10.60 1.64 -23.77
C ASP A 138 -11.59 0.49 -23.96
N ASP A 139 -12.86 0.89 -24.02
CA ASP A 139 -13.96 0.10 -24.55
C ASP A 139 -13.64 -0.27 -26.01
N GLN A 140 -13.17 -1.50 -26.26
CA GLN A 140 -13.41 -2.09 -27.57
C GLN A 140 -14.78 -2.78 -27.54
N PRO A 141 -15.73 -2.37 -28.40
CA PRO A 141 -17.00 -3.06 -28.52
C PRO A 141 -16.73 -4.50 -28.95
N GLU A 142 -17.38 -5.43 -28.25
CA GLU A 142 -17.45 -6.84 -28.66
C GLU A 142 -18.01 -6.89 -30.09
N GLU A 143 -17.13 -7.14 -31.05
CA GLU A 143 -17.55 -7.41 -32.42
C GLU A 143 -18.27 -8.76 -32.42
N GLU A 144 -19.59 -8.70 -32.59
CA GLU A 144 -20.49 -9.82 -32.75
C GLU A 144 -20.06 -10.65 -33.97
N ILE A 145 -19.26 -11.70 -33.75
CA ILE A 145 -18.93 -12.65 -34.82
C ILE A 145 -20.09 -13.64 -34.92
N ALA A 146 -20.97 -13.38 -35.88
CA ALA A 146 -22.08 -14.23 -36.27
C ALA A 146 -21.62 -15.69 -36.48
N GLN A 147 -22.36 -16.63 -35.89
CA GLN A 147 -22.27 -18.05 -36.23
C GLN A 147 -22.66 -18.25 -37.70
N THR A 148 -21.75 -18.79 -38.51
CA THR A 148 -22.11 -19.56 -39.71
C THR A 148 -21.20 -20.77 -39.89
N THR A 149 -21.86 -21.88 -40.16
CA THR A 149 -21.43 -23.27 -40.26
C THR A 149 -20.51 -23.57 -41.46
N HIS A 150 -19.45 -24.37 -41.28
CA HIS A 150 -19.25 -25.68 -41.96
C HIS A 150 -17.80 -26.21 -41.88
N VAL A 151 -17.72 -27.53 -41.72
CA VAL A 151 -16.54 -28.41 -41.59
C VAL A 151 -15.77 -28.57 -42.92
N ALA A 152 -14.43 -28.58 -42.87
CA ALA A 152 -13.59 -29.39 -43.78
C ALA A 152 -12.20 -29.68 -43.17
N ALA A 153 -11.73 -30.91 -43.40
CA ALA A 153 -10.55 -31.55 -42.80
C ALA A 153 -9.20 -31.08 -43.39
N GLY A 154 -8.13 -31.06 -42.58
CA GLY A 154 -6.75 -31.02 -43.09
C GLY A 154 -5.62 -30.47 -42.20
N ALA A 155 -5.16 -31.24 -41.20
CA ALA A 155 -3.76 -31.32 -40.72
C ALA A 155 -3.05 -30.09 -40.04
N PRO A 156 -1.91 -30.30 -39.30
CA PRO A 156 -1.67 -29.70 -37.98
C PRO A 156 -0.47 -28.72 -37.89
N ILE A 157 -0.50 -27.73 -36.96
CA ILE A 157 0.70 -26.93 -36.62
C ILE A 157 0.86 -26.73 -35.09
N VAL A 158 1.66 -27.64 -34.53
CA VAL A 158 2.83 -27.47 -33.65
C VAL A 158 2.78 -26.47 -32.47
N ARG A 159 2.80 -27.10 -31.28
CA ARG A 159 3.34 -26.64 -29.99
C ARG A 159 4.70 -25.92 -30.10
N ALA A 160 4.72 -24.65 -29.70
CA ALA A 160 5.85 -23.96 -29.07
C ALA A 160 5.20 -23.07 -27.99
N VAL A 161 5.50 -23.14 -26.70
CA VAL A 161 6.79 -22.97 -26.05
C VAL A 161 6.66 -23.58 -24.65
N LEU A 162 7.33 -24.71 -24.41
CA LEU A 162 7.59 -25.24 -23.07
C LEU A 162 8.58 -26.40 -23.24
N GLN A 163 9.88 -26.10 -23.37
CA GLN A 163 10.98 -27.03 -23.07
C GLN A 163 12.37 -26.38 -23.29
N ARG A 164 12.83 -25.65 -22.27
CA ARG A 164 14.24 -25.47 -21.88
C ARG A 164 14.17 -25.34 -20.36
N SER A 165 14.78 -26.12 -19.49
CA SER A 165 15.87 -27.09 -19.59
C SER A 165 15.84 -27.94 -18.31
N THR A 166 15.89 -29.27 -18.41
CA THR A 166 16.47 -30.12 -17.35
C THR A 166 17.28 -31.23 -18.01
N LYS A 167 18.55 -30.95 -18.32
CA LYS A 167 19.55 -32.00 -18.51
C LYS A 167 20.15 -32.33 -17.15
N CYS A 168 19.78 -33.48 -16.62
CA CYS A 168 20.52 -34.15 -15.55
C CYS A 168 21.52 -35.13 -16.20
N PRO A 169 22.81 -35.17 -15.81
CA PRO A 169 23.75 -36.15 -16.36
C PRO A 169 23.66 -37.49 -15.60
N LYS A 170 23.71 -38.61 -16.32
CA LYS A 170 23.95 -39.94 -15.72
C LYS A 170 25.45 -40.25 -15.75
N LYS A 171 25.99 -40.60 -14.58
CA LYS A 171 27.26 -41.30 -14.39
C LYS A 171 27.15 -42.73 -14.92
N ASN A 172 28.21 -43.23 -15.54
CA ASN A 172 28.56 -44.65 -15.53
C ASN A 172 29.29 -44.97 -14.22
#